data_AF-A0A2R6E2X3-F1
#
_entry.id   AF-A0A2R6E2X3-F1
#
_cell.length_a   1.000
_cell.length_b   1.000
_cell.length_c   1.000
_cell.angle_alpha   90.00
_cell.angle_beta   90.00
_cell.angle_gamma   90.00
#
_symmetry.space_group_name_H-M   'P 1'
#
loop_
_entity.id
_entity.type
_entity.pdbx_description
1 polymer ?
#
loop_
_entity_poly.entity_id
_entity_poly.type
_entity_poly.pdbx_seq_one_letter_code
_entity_poly.pdbx_strand_id
1 'polypeptide(L)' 'MMAFMLDHGIDPISPDAFHLTAEETIHSTDPFEGSFTFSADADAITLTVNDSLSVIEVTRHDASEIGC' A
#
# COMPACT_ATOMS: atom_id res chain seq x y z
N MET A 1 -7.02 -2.67 1.17
CA MET A 1 -7.00 -1.51 0.27
C MET A 1 -8.32 -0.74 0.23
N MET A 2 -9.43 -1.27 -0.28
CA MET A 2 -10.68 -0.48 -0.41
C MET A 2 -11.18 0.11 0.92
N ALA A 3 -11.11 -0.66 2.01
CA ALA A 3 -11.48 -0.16 3.34
C ALA A 3 -10.57 0.98 3.83
N PHE A 4 -9.26 0.93 3.52
CA PHE A 4 -8.31 2.00 3.82
C PHE A 4 -8.66 3.28 3.03
N MET A 5 -8.92 3.15 1.72
CA MET A 5 -9.36 4.29 0.91
C MET A 5 -10.61 4.97 1.49
N LEU A 6 -11.64 4.18 1.83
CA LEU A 6 -12.88 4.69 2.40
C LEU A 6 -12.68 5.37 3.78
N ASP A 7 -11.83 4.81 4.64
CA ASP A 7 -11.46 5.37 5.94
C ASP A 7 -10.83 6.77 5.80
N HIS A 8 -10.09 6.97 4.71
CA HIS A 8 -9.44 8.24 4.35
C HIS A 8 -10.27 9.13 3.41
N GLY A 9 -11.57 8.83 3.22
CA GLY A 9 -12.46 9.64 2.38
C GLY A 9 -12.18 9.56 0.87
N ILE A 10 -11.39 8.58 0.44
CA ILE A 10 -11.09 8.30 -0.96
C ILE A 10 -12.13 7.33 -1.50
N ASP A 11 -12.89 7.73 -2.51
CA ASP A 11 -13.85 6.85 -3.18
C ASP A 11 -13.11 5.80 -4.03
N PRO A 12 -13.13 4.50 -3.68
CA PRO A 12 -12.29 3.48 -4.30
C PRO A 12 -12.69 3.11 -5.74
N ILE A 13 -13.85 3.58 -6.20
CA ILE A 13 -14.36 3.33 -7.56
C ILE A 13 -14.25 4.57 -8.46
N SER A 14 -13.85 5.71 -7.89
CA SER A 14 -13.58 6.93 -8.65
C SER A 14 -12.40 6.68 -9.59
N PRO A 15 -12.43 7.21 -10.82
CA PRO A 15 -11.29 7.14 -11.73
C PRO A 15 -10.00 7.72 -11.13
N ASP A 16 -10.12 8.64 -10.16
CA ASP A 16 -8.99 9.26 -9.47
C ASP A 16 -8.49 8.47 -8.24
N ALA A 17 -9.17 7.40 -7.83
CA ALA A 17 -8.82 6.62 -6.63
C ALA A 17 -7.42 6.00 -6.69
N PHE A 18 -6.95 5.69 -7.90
CA PHE A 18 -5.67 5.04 -8.15
C PHE A 18 -4.57 6.03 -8.56
N HIS A 19 -4.80 7.34 -8.46
CA HIS A 19 -3.74 8.35 -8.55
C HIS A 19 -2.84 8.40 -7.29
N LEU A 20 -3.13 7.58 -6.28
CA LEU A 20 -2.23 7.35 -5.14
C LEU A 20 -0.90 6.80 -5.66
N THR A 21 0.15 7.63 -5.56
CA THR A 21 1.51 7.19 -5.83
C THR A 21 1.92 6.21 -4.72
N ALA A 22 2.24 4.98 -5.09
CA ALA A 22 2.81 4.02 -4.17
C ALA A 22 4.33 4.12 -4.19
N GLU A 23 4.95 4.02 -3.01
CA GLU A 23 6.37 3.70 -2.92
C GLU A 23 6.55 2.20 -3.17
N GLU A 24 7.37 1.85 -4.15
CA GLU A 24 7.67 0.47 -4.52
C GLU A 24 9.03 0.07 -3.94
N THR A 25 9.10 -1.11 -3.34
CA THR A 25 10.35 -1.76 -2.93
C THR A 25 10.36 -3.19 -3.45
N ILE A 26 11.37 -3.54 -4.25
CA ILE A 26 11.57 -4.91 -4.75
C ILE A 26 12.49 -5.65 -3.80
N HIS A 27 12.01 -6.75 -3.22
CA HIS A 27 12.78 -7.61 -2.31
C HIS A 27 13.55 -8.69 -3.05
N SER A 28 12.94 -9.27 -4.09
CA SER A 28 13.53 -10.29 -4.94
C SER A 28 12.93 -10.25 -6.35
N THR A 29 13.67 -10.73 -7.36
CA THR A 29 13.21 -10.79 -8.76
C THR A 29 13.04 -12.21 -9.30
N ASP A 30 13.60 -13.24 -8.65
CA ASP A 30 13.43 -14.65 -9.03
C ASP A 30 13.49 -15.57 -7.79
N PRO A 31 12.34 -16.01 -7.25
CA PRO A 31 10.98 -15.56 -7.58
C PRO A 31 10.78 -14.07 -7.19
N PHE A 32 9.83 -13.41 -7.86
CA PHE A 32 9.52 -12.02 -7.56
C PHE A 32 8.83 -11.88 -6.21
N GLU A 33 9.29 -10.89 -5.43
CA GLU A 33 8.65 -10.43 -4.22
C GLU A 33 8.85 -8.91 -4.11
N GLY A 34 7.76 -8.18 -3.89
CA GLY A 34 7.80 -6.72 -3.83
C GLY A 34 6.77 -6.18 -2.85
N SER A 35 7.01 -5.00 -2.31
CA SER A 35 6.11 -4.28 -1.42
C SER A 35 5.72 -2.93 -1.99
N PHE A 36 4.45 -2.60 -1.87
CA PHE A 36 3.85 -1.35 -2.33
C PHE A 36 3.25 -0.63 -1.14
N THR A 37 3.78 0.54 -0.80
CA THR A 37 3.29 1.37 0.31
C THR A 37 2.46 2.53 -0.22
N PHE A 38 1.22 2.61 0.23
CA PHE A 38 0.28 3.67 -0.10
C PHE A 38 0.06 4.53 1.14
N SER A 39 0.25 5.83 1.01
CA SER A 39 0.11 6.78 2.13
C SER A 39 -1.11 7.67 1.92
N ALA A 40 -1.89 7.86 2.98
CA ALA A 40 -3.03 8.78 3.04
C ALA A 40 -2.93 9.58 4.35
N ASP A 41 -2.72 10.89 4.23
CA ASP A 41 -2.49 11.80 5.35
C ASP A 41 -1.37 11.32 6.29
N ALA A 42 -1.75 10.79 7.45
CA ALA A 42 -0.91 10.34 8.55
C ALA A 42 -1.05 8.82 8.76
N ASP A 43 -1.45 8.07 7.74
CA ASP A 43 -1.55 6.62 7.76
C ASP A 43 -0.96 6.06 6.47
N ALA A 44 -0.39 4.86 6.56
CA ALA A 44 0.08 4.15 5.40
C ALA A 44 -0.30 2.67 5.47
N ILE A 45 -0.48 2.08 4.29
CA ILE A 45 -0.71 0.65 4.14
C ILE A 45 0.29 0.08 3.14
N THR A 46 1.02 -0.94 3.57
CA THR A 46 1.98 -1.67 2.75
C THR A 46 1.40 -3.02 2.36
N LEU A 47 1.43 -3.33 1.06
CA LEU A 47 1.02 -4.60 0.50
C LEU A 47 2.26 -5.31 -0.04
N THR A 48 2.58 -6.49 0.49
CA THR A 48 3.62 -7.34 -0.08
C THR A 48 2.98 -8.37 -1.00
N VAL A 49 3.53 -8.54 -2.18
CA VAL A 49 3.05 -9.46 -3.21
C VAL A 49 4.14 -10.43 -3.63
N ASN A 50 3.72 -11.61 -4.09
CA ASN A 50 4.59 -12.62 -4.68
C ASN A 50 4.66 -12.52 -6.22
N ASP A 51 5.28 -13.51 -6.85
CA ASP A 51 5.49 -13.58 -8.31
C ASP A 51 4.19 -13.50 -9.12
N SER A 52 3.11 -14.02 -8.57
CA SER A 52 1.78 -14.02 -9.18
C SER A 52 1.01 -12.73 -8.87
N LEU A 53 1.69 -11.71 -8.33
CA LEU A 53 1.12 -10.45 -7.83
C LEU A 53 -0.02 -10.65 -6.82
N SER A 54 -0.01 -11.80 -6.13
CA SER A 54 -0.96 -12.08 -5.06
C SER A 54 -0.45 -11.46 -3.78
N VAL A 55 -1.33 -10.77 -3.05
CA VAL A 55 -1.00 -10.20 -1.75
C VAL A 55 -0.76 -11.33 -0.76
N ILE A 56 0.46 -11.37 -0.21
CA ILE A 56 0.89 -12.36 0.78
C ILE A 56 1.02 -11.76 2.18
N GLU A 57 1.21 -10.44 2.28
CA GLU A 57 1.25 -9.71 3.56
C GLU A 57 0.62 -8.33 3.42
N VAL A 58 -0.01 -7.86 4.50
CA VAL A 58 -0.59 -6.52 4.62
C VAL A 58 -0.18 -5.93 5.96
N THR A 59 0.47 -4.77 5.91
CA THR A 59 0.91 -4.04 7.11
C THR A 59 0.30 -2.64 7.08
N ARG A 60 -0.20 -2.17 8.22
CA ARG A 60 -0.70 -0.80 8.39
C ARG A 60 0.25 -0.06 9.33
N HIS A 61 0.53 1.19 9.00
CA HIS A 61 1.43 2.05 9.74
C HIS A 61 0.70 3.34 10.09
N ASP A 62 0.41 3.54 11.38
CA ASP A 62 0.00 4.85 11.87
C ASP A 62 1.23 5.79 11.84
N ALA A 63 1.10 7.04 11.37
CA ALA A 63 2.23 7.99 11.31
C ALA A 63 2.82 8.38 12.66
N SER A 64 2.27 7.89 13.78
CA SER A 64 2.88 8.06 15.10
C SER A 64 4.17 7.26 15.28
N GLU A 65 4.49 6.31 14.39
CA GLU A 65 5.71 5.48 14.47
C GLU A 65 6.82 5.90 13.49
N ILE A 66 6.58 6.87 12.61
CA ILE A 66 7.61 7.52 11.78
C ILE A 66 8.05 8.84 12.46
N GLY A 67 8.45 8.74 13.72
CA GLY A 67 8.87 9.89 14.53
C GLY A 67 10.10 9.56 15.36
N CYS A 68 11.28 9.66 14.73
CA CYS A 68 12.58 9.71 15.40
C CYS A 68 13.31 10.99 14.99
#